data_AF-A0A6G4N7U3-F1
#
_entry.id   AF-A0A6G4N7U3-F1
#
_cell.length_a   1.000
_cell.length_b   1.000
_cell.length_c   1.000
_cell.angle_alpha   90.00
_cell.angle_beta   90.00
_cell.angle_gamma   90.00
#
_symmetry.space_group_name_H-M   'P 1'
#
loop_
_entity.id
_entity.type
_entity.pdbx_description
1 polymer ?
#
loop_
_entity_poly.entity_id
_entity_poly.type
_entity_poly.pdbx_seq_one_letter_code
_entity_poly.pdbx_strand_id
1 'polypeptide(L)' 'DVMVAWINQGELIIAEKVDLTDVEPYIGAFIYLYFKNQPRNVTKKQITTWLGITQYKLNKMIEFLLSI' A
#
# COMPACT_ATOMS: atom_id res chain seq x y z
N ASP A 1 -4.07 -13.88 6.96
CA ASP A 1 -3.77 -14.19 5.55
C ASP A 1 -3.54 -12.89 4.79
N VAL A 2 -2.52 -12.82 3.92
CA VAL A 2 -2.16 -11.58 3.19
C VAL A 2 -3.17 -11.26 2.08
N MET A 3 -3.73 -12.29 1.44
CA MET A 3 -4.71 -12.15 0.37
C MET A 3 -6.03 -11.60 0.91
N VAL A 4 -6.51 -12.13 2.03
CA VAL A 4 -7.74 -11.63 2.68
C VAL A 4 -7.58 -10.17 3.13
N ALA A 5 -6.44 -9.83 3.73
CA ALA A 5 -6.18 -8.45 4.15
C ALA A 5 -6.12 -7.48 2.97
N TRP A 6 -5.59 -7.93 1.82
CA TRP A 6 -5.56 -7.11 0.61
C TRP A 6 -6.96 -6.89 0.02
N ILE A 7 -7.81 -7.92 -0.01
CA ILE A 7 -9.20 -7.80 -0.48
C ILE A 7 -9.96 -6.78 0.35
N ASN A 8 -9.89 -6.89 1.69
CA ASN A 8 -10.57 -5.95 2.59
C ASN A 8 -10.11 -4.50 2.39
N GLN A 9 -8.79 -4.29 2.20
CA GLN A 9 -8.27 -2.96 1.92
C GLN A 9 -8.79 -2.42 0.56
N GLY A 10 -8.85 -3.28 -0.46
CA GLY A 10 -9.39 -2.95 -1.77
C GLY A 10 -10.84 -2.49 -1.70
N GLU A 11 -11.69 -3.17 -0.92
CA GLU A 11 -13.09 -2.78 -0.72
C GLU A 11 -13.22 -1.40 -0.09
N LEU A 12 -12.41 -1.07 0.91
CA LEU A 12 -12.40 0.26 1.53
C LEU A 12 -11.98 1.35 0.54
N ILE A 13 -10.96 1.10 -0.28
CA ILE A 13 -10.51 2.07 -1.29
C ILE A 13 -11.62 2.33 -2.34
N ILE A 14 -12.33 1.29 -2.76
CA ILE A 14 -13.45 1.41 -3.71
C ILE A 14 -14.60 2.21 -3.08
N ALA A 15 -14.90 1.98 -1.79
CA ALA A 15 -15.94 2.72 -1.06
C ALA A 15 -15.67 4.24 -1.03
N GLU A 16 -14.41 4.64 -0.98
CA GLU A 16 -13.96 6.04 -1.01
C GLU A 16 -14.02 6.68 -2.42
N LYS A 17 -14.51 5.96 -3.45
CA LYS A 17 -14.62 6.43 -4.84
C LYS A 17 -13.31 6.96 -5.42
N VAL A 18 -12.21 6.37 -4.98
CA VAL A 18 -10.86 6.78 -5.38
C VAL A 18 -10.57 6.39 -6.82
N ASP A 19 -9.98 7.32 -7.56
CA ASP A 19 -9.43 7.04 -8.88
C ASP A 19 -8.11 6.24 -8.74
N LEU A 20 -8.15 4.97 -9.14
CA LEU A 20 -7.05 4.03 -9.06
C LEU A 20 -6.10 4.07 -10.28
N THR A 21 -6.01 5.22 -10.97
CA THR A 21 -5.17 5.38 -12.18
C THR A 21 -3.73 4.89 -11.98
N ASP A 22 -3.12 5.09 -10.81
CA ASP A 22 -1.83 4.49 -10.43
C ASP A 22 -2.05 3.49 -9.28
N VAL A 23 -2.09 2.19 -9.57
CA VAL A 23 -2.39 1.14 -8.57
C VAL A 23 -1.17 0.75 -7.72
N GLU A 24 0.03 0.89 -8.26
CA GLU A 24 1.28 0.46 -7.64
C GLU A 24 1.56 1.17 -6.30
N PRO A 25 1.29 2.48 -6.12
CA PRO A 25 1.38 3.12 -4.82
C PRO A 25 0.48 2.49 -3.76
N TYR A 26 -0.74 2.04 -4.12
CA TYR A 26 -1.68 1.39 -3.19
C TYR A 26 -1.16 0.02 -2.75
N ILE A 27 -0.71 -0.77 -3.72
CA ILE A 27 -0.09 -2.08 -3.48
C ILE A 27 1.14 -1.91 -2.57
N GLY A 28 2.01 -0.95 -2.88
CA GLY A 28 3.20 -0.66 -2.11
C GLY A 28 2.90 -0.22 -0.68
N ALA A 29 1.92 0.66 -0.49
CA ALA A 29 1.51 1.12 0.82
C ALA A 29 0.92 -0.02 1.67
N PHE A 30 0.09 -0.87 1.08
CA PHE A 30 -0.44 -2.05 1.76
C PHE A 30 0.67 -3.02 2.16
N ILE A 31 1.57 -3.39 1.24
CA ILE A 31 2.71 -4.29 1.53
C ILE A 31 3.54 -3.72 2.69
N TYR A 32 3.85 -2.42 2.65
CA TYR A 32 4.58 -1.77 3.74
C TYR A 32 3.84 -1.91 5.07
N LEU A 33 2.57 -1.52 5.13
CA LEU A 33 1.77 -1.50 6.35
C LEU A 33 1.51 -2.92 6.89
N TYR A 34 1.35 -3.91 6.02
CA TYR A 34 1.12 -5.30 6.39
C TYR A 34 2.37 -5.95 6.99
N PHE A 35 3.54 -5.70 6.41
CA PHE A 35 4.79 -6.35 6.81
C PHE A 35 5.62 -5.56 7.82
N LYS A 36 5.37 -4.26 8.07
CA LYS A 36 6.20 -3.42 8.96
C LYS A 36 6.34 -3.91 10.41
N ASN A 37 5.40 -4.74 10.86
CA ASN A 37 5.37 -5.29 12.22
C ASN A 37 5.65 -6.80 12.24
N GLN A 38 6.05 -7.38 11.11
CA GLN A 38 6.30 -8.83 11.01
C GLN A 38 7.81 -9.13 11.12
N PRO A 39 8.21 -10.36 11.46
CA PRO A 39 9.63 -10.72 11.50
C PRO A 39 10.37 -10.45 10.19
N ARG A 40 9.64 -10.48 9.06
CA ARG A 40 10.16 -10.19 7.72
C ARG A 40 9.74 -8.79 7.27
N ASN A 41 10.28 -7.77 7.95
CA ASN A 41 10.02 -6.38 7.63
C ASN A 41 10.42 -6.03 6.19
N VAL A 42 9.57 -5.26 5.53
CA VAL A 42 9.82 -4.73 4.18
C VAL A 42 10.04 -3.21 4.28
N THR A 43 11.16 -2.74 3.75
CA THR A 43 11.50 -1.31 3.76
C THR A 43 10.81 -0.56 2.62
N LYS A 44 10.57 0.73 2.81
CA LYS A 44 10.07 1.62 1.74
C LYS A 44 10.96 1.59 0.49
N LYS A 45 12.28 1.53 0.68
CA LYS A 45 13.26 1.47 -0.42
C LYS A 45 13.11 0.20 -1.26
N GLN A 46 12.87 -0.96 -0.63
CA GLN A 46 12.61 -2.19 -1.37
C GLN A 46 11.34 -2.07 -2.22
N ILE A 47 10.27 -1.52 -1.64
CA ILE A 47 8.97 -1.36 -2.31
C ILE A 47 9.07 -0.41 -3.51
N THR A 48 9.72 0.75 -3.34
CA THR A 48 9.92 1.69 -4.45
C THR A 48 10.73 1.08 -5.59
N THR A 49 11.72 0.24 -5.27
CA THR A 49 12.52 -0.48 -6.28
C THR A 49 11.71 -1.56 -6.99
N TRP A 50 10.93 -2.36 -6.26
CA TRP A 50 10.16 -3.47 -6.84
C TRP A 50 9.02 -2.98 -7.74
N LEU A 51 8.37 -1.88 -7.36
CA LEU A 51 7.17 -1.38 -8.04
C LEU A 51 7.46 -0.20 -8.97
N GLY A 52 8.70 0.28 -9.06
CA GLY A 52 9.06 1.42 -9.91
C GLY A 52 8.38 2.73 -9.51
N ILE A 53 7.95 2.87 -8.26
CA ILE A 53 7.26 4.07 -7.75
C ILE A 53 8.22 5.00 -7.01
N THR A 54 7.91 6.29 -7.01
CA THR A 54 8.65 7.26 -6.19
C THR A 54 8.31 7.10 -4.71
N GLN A 55 9.28 7.42 -3.85
CA GLN A 55 9.05 7.45 -2.40
C GLN A 55 7.94 8.44 -2.00
N TYR A 56 7.76 9.52 -2.77
CA TYR A 56 6.67 10.47 -2.59
C TYR A 56 5.29 9.80 -2.79
N LYS A 57 5.09 9.11 -3.92
CA LYS A 57 3.83 8.40 -4.20
C LYS A 57 3.54 7.34 -3.13
N LEU A 58 4.57 6.61 -2.70
CA LEU A 58 4.44 5.61 -1.63
C LEU A 58 4.02 6.24 -0.30
N ASN A 59 4.67 7.32 0.13
CA ASN A 59 4.34 7.98 1.39
C ASN A 59 2.92 8.57 1.38
N LYS A 60 2.56 9.26 0.30
CA LYS A 60 1.20 9.81 0.12
C LYS A 60 0.15 8.71 0.26
N MET A 61 0.43 7.53 -0.29
CA MET A 61 -0.52 6.43 -0.23
C MET A 61 -0.56 5.73 1.13
N ILE A 62 0.56 5.63 1.83
CA ILE A 62 0.58 5.16 3.22
C ILE A 62 -0.28 6.07 4.10
N GLU A 63 -0.15 7.39 3.94
CA GLU A 63 -0.96 8.37 4.67
C GLU A 63 -2.44 8.21 4.36
N PHE A 64 -2.80 8.04 3.08
CA PHE A 64 -4.18 7.78 2.68
C PHE A 64 -4.74 6.50 3.30
N LEU A 65 -4.05 5.36 3.20
CA LEU A 65 -4.54 4.10 3.77
C LEU A 65 -4.67 4.12 5.30
N LEU A 66 -3.92 4.99 5.99
CA LEU A 66 -4.05 5.19 7.43
C LEU A 66 -5.19 6.15 7.82
N SER A 67 -5.74 6.88 6.86
CA SER A 67 -6.83 7.84 7.08
C SER A 67 -8.23 7.26 6.91
N ILE A 68 -8.31 6.03 6.42
CA ILE A 68 -9.55 5.29 6.14
C ILE A 68 -9.74 4.11 7.09
#